data_AF-A0A235F5E8-F1
#
_entry.id   AF-A0A235F5E8-F1
#
_cell.length_a   1.000
_cell.length_b   1.000
_cell.length_c   1.000
_cell.angle_alpha   90.00
_cell.angle_beta   90.00
_cell.angle_gamma   90.00
#
_symmetry.space_group_name_H-M   'P 1'
#
loop_
_entity.id
_entity.type
_entity.pdbx_description
1 polymer ?
#
loop_
_entity_poly.entity_id
_entity_poly.type
_entity_poly.pdbx_seq_one_letter_code
_entity_poly.pdbx_strand_id
1 'polypeptide(L)'
;VIIFEAGNFQHAVANMGYFSISVLEGFEYSWWQFILLNLFPATFGNLIGGGILVSLLLSFAFKEDIDDEVIQEEEEAAEQSLKNK
;
A
#
# COMPACT_ATOMS: atom_id res chain seq x y z
N VAL A 1 14.36 4.74 0.82
CA VAL A 1 14.40 4.03 2.13
C VAL A 1 15.23 4.77 3.17
N ILE A 2 16.51 5.08 2.95
CA ILE A 2 17.35 5.76 3.97
C ILE A 2 16.74 7.09 4.46
N ILE A 3 16.23 7.93 3.57
CA ILE A 3 15.56 9.20 3.94
C ILE A 3 14.25 8.96 4.70
N PHE A 4 13.54 7.88 4.37
CA PHE A 4 12.28 7.52 5.03
C PHE A 4 12.54 7.12 6.49
N GLU A 5 13.53 6.26 6.71
CA GLU A 5 13.95 5.83 8.06
C GLU A 5 14.58 7.00 8.85
N ALA A 6 15.47 7.78 8.24
CA ALA A 6 16.11 8.94 8.89
C ALA A 6 15.09 10.03 9.24
N GLY A 7 14.01 10.15 8.47
CA GLY A 7 12.87 11.03 8.75
C GLY A 7 11.92 10.50 9.82
N ASN A 8 12.19 9.32 10.39
CA ASN A 8 11.35 8.65 11.39
C ASN A 8 9.92 8.37 10.90
N PHE A 9 9.74 8.14 9.60
CA PHE A 9 8.46 7.75 9.04
C PHE A 9 8.14 6.29 9.42
N GLN A 10 6.86 6.01 9.64
CA GLN A 10 6.41 4.70 10.12
C GLN A 10 6.03 3.79 8.93
N HIS A 11 6.61 2.59 8.88
CA HIS A 11 6.27 1.57 7.90
C HIS A 11 5.67 0.36 8.61
N ALA A 12 4.38 0.10 8.39
CA ALA A 12 3.63 -0.92 9.12
C ALA A 12 4.31 -2.30 9.08
N VAL A 13 4.88 -2.70 7.93
CA VAL A 13 5.58 -3.99 7.80
C VAL A 13 6.90 -4.02 8.57
N ALA A 14 7.63 -2.91 8.62
CA ALA A 14 8.88 -2.84 9.39
C ALA A 14 8.56 -2.92 10.90
N ASN A 15 7.48 -2.23 11.31
CA ASN A 15 7.01 -2.25 12.69
C ASN A 15 6.59 -3.65 13.15
N MET A 16 5.99 -4.48 12.28
CA MET A 16 5.73 -5.90 12.59
C MET A 16 7.02 -6.69 12.82
N GLY A 17 8.09 -6.40 12.06
CA GLY A 17 9.40 -6.99 12.26
C GLY A 17 10.03 -6.59 13.60
N TYR A 18 10.04 -5.30 13.92
CA TYR A 18 10.53 -4.80 15.21
C TYR A 18 9.75 -5.38 16.39
N PHE A 19 8.42 -5.48 16.25
CA PHE A 19 7.58 -6.12 17.24
C PHE A 19 7.95 -7.59 17.46
N SER A 20 8.17 -8.34 16.37
CA SER A 20 8.56 -9.75 16.44
C SER A 20 9.88 -9.93 17.22
N ILE A 21 10.84 -9.02 17.04
CA ILE A 21 12.09 -9.01 17.80
C ILE A 21 11.82 -8.67 19.28
N SER A 22 10.99 -7.66 19.56
CA SER A 22 10.67 -7.27 20.95
C SER A 22 10.00 -8.39 21.75
N VAL A 23 9.21 -9.25 21.09
CA VAL A 23 8.61 -10.42 21.74
C VAL A 23 9.66 -11.44 22.15
N LEU A 24 10.75 -11.57 21.38
CA LEU A 24 11.87 -12.48 21.69
C LEU A 24 12.79 -11.94 22.79
N GLU A 25 12.99 -10.63 22.87
CA GLU A 25 13.89 -9.99 23.85
C GLU A 25 13.26 -9.80 25.25
N GLY A 26 11.94 -9.95 25.35
CA GLY A 26 11.20 -9.71 26.58
C GLY A 26 10.15 -8.64 26.33
N PHE A 27 8.93 -9.09 26.08
CA PHE A 27 7.83 -8.21 25.69
C PHE A 27 7.41 -7.28 26.83
N GLU A 28 7.84 -6.01 26.78
CA GLU A 28 7.52 -5.01 27.83
C GLU A 28 6.13 -4.38 27.67
N TYR A 29 5.63 -4.28 26.44
CA TYR A 29 4.33 -3.65 26.13
C TYR A 29 3.21 -4.68 26.06
N SER A 30 1.95 -4.24 26.00
CA SER A 30 0.83 -5.14 25.71
C SER A 30 0.55 -5.23 24.20
N TRP A 31 -0.01 -6.35 23.74
CA TRP A 31 -0.43 -6.54 22.35
C TRP A 31 -1.41 -5.45 21.89
N TRP A 32 -2.32 -5.04 22.77
CA TRP A 32 -3.29 -3.99 22.49
C TRP A 32 -2.64 -2.62 22.28
N GLN A 33 -1.64 -2.28 23.09
CA GLN A 33 -0.89 -1.03 22.92
C GLN A 33 -0.15 -1.02 21.59
N PHE A 34 0.53 -2.11 21.22
CA PHE A 34 1.22 -2.20 19.93
C PHE A 34 0.25 -2.05 18.75
N ILE A 35 -0.87 -2.79 18.76
CA ILE A 35 -1.82 -2.75 17.65
C ILE A 35 -2.44 -1.37 17.50
N LEU A 36 -2.95 -0.78 18.59
CA LEU A 36 -3.73 0.46 18.51
C LEU A 36 -2.87 1.71 18.42
N LEU A 37 -1.69 1.73 19.05
CA LEU A 37 -0.83 2.93 19.09
C LEU A 37 0.25 2.93 18.00
N ASN A 38 0.50 1.80 17.35
CA ASN A 38 1.52 1.69 16.31
C ASN A 38 0.94 1.12 15.01
N LEU A 39 0.51 -0.15 15.01
CA LEU A 39 0.24 -0.84 13.75
C LEU A 39 -0.99 -0.29 13.01
N PHE A 40 -2.07 -0.02 13.74
CA PHE A 40 -3.29 0.55 13.20
C PHE A 40 -3.08 1.94 12.57
N PRO A 41 -2.53 2.95 13.29
CA PRO A 41 -2.28 4.25 12.69
C PRO A 41 -1.22 4.20 11.57
N ALA A 42 -0.16 3.39 11.69
CA ALA A 42 0.85 3.27 10.64
C ALA A 42 0.27 2.67 9.35
N THR A 43 -0.55 1.61 9.46
CA THR A 43 -1.21 0.99 8.30
C THR A 43 -2.12 1.97 7.60
N PHE A 44 -2.91 2.73 8.37
CA PHE A 44 -3.81 3.73 7.80
C PHE A 44 -3.04 4.86 7.10
N GLY A 45 -1.98 5.36 7.73
CA GLY A 45 -1.09 6.35 7.13
C GLY A 45 -0.40 5.84 5.86
N ASN A 46 0.06 4.59 5.83
CA ASN A 46 0.66 3.98 4.64
C ASN A 46 -0.36 3.79 3.51
N LEU A 47 -1.60 3.38 3.83
CA LEU A 47 -2.67 3.23 2.85
C LEU A 47 -3.08 4.58 2.26
N ILE A 48 -3.23 5.62 3.09
CA ILE A 48 -3.54 6.98 2.62
C ILE A 48 -2.38 7.52 1.78
N GLY A 49 -1.15 7.36 2.25
CA GLY A 49 0.03 7.83 1.54
C GLY A 49 0.18 7.19 0.15
N GLY A 50 0.08 5.87 0.07
CA GLY A 50 0.19 5.16 -1.20
C GLY A 50 -1.06 5.29 -2.08
N GLY A 51 -2.24 5.06 -1.52
CA GLY A 51 -3.49 5.02 -2.27
C GLY A 51 -4.02 6.39 -2.67
N ILE A 52 -3.97 7.37 -1.77
CA ILE A 52 -4.55 8.70 -2.03
C ILE A 52 -3.47 9.67 -2.53
N LEU A 53 -2.36 9.81 -1.79
CA LEU A 53 -1.38 10.84 -2.15
C LEU A 53 -0.57 10.48 -3.39
N VAL A 54 -0.27 9.21 -3.63
CA VAL A 54 0.50 8.78 -4.80
C VAL A 54 -0.42 8.28 -5.90
N SER A 55 -1.16 7.19 -5.64
CA SER A 55 -1.92 6.52 -6.69
C SER A 55 -3.04 7.40 -7.25
N LEU A 56 -3.88 8.01 -6.42
CA LEU A 56 -4.98 8.84 -6.94
C LEU A 56 -4.48 10.10 -7.67
N LEU A 57 -3.41 10.75 -7.20
CA LEU A 57 -2.84 11.89 -7.91
C LEU A 57 -2.24 11.48 -9.27
N LEU A 58 -1.56 10.33 -9.32
CA LEU A 58 -1.00 9.82 -10.56
C LEU A 58 -2.10 9.41 -11.55
N SER A 59 -3.12 8.69 -11.09
CA SER A 59 -4.28 8.33 -11.90
C SER A 59 -5.03 9.56 -12.43
N PHE A 60 -5.10 10.64 -11.65
CA PHE A 60 -5.68 11.89 -12.12
C PHE A 60 -4.81 12.57 -13.20
N ALA A 61 -3.48 12.56 -13.02
CA ALA A 61 -2.56 13.18 -13.96
C ALA A 61 -2.48 12.44 -15.31
N PHE A 62 -2.60 11.11 -15.30
CA PHE A 62 -2.50 10.24 -16.48
C PHE A 62 -3.86 9.66 -16.91
N LYS A 63 -4.95 10.37 -16.60
CA LYS A 63 -6.32 9.86 -16.80
C LYS A 63 -6.59 9.44 -18.25
N GLU A 64 -6.18 10.25 -19.22
CA GLU A 64 -6.43 9.99 -20.65
C GLU A 64 -5.67 8.74 -21.12
N ASP A 65 -4.38 8.65 -20.79
CA ASP A 65 -3.55 7.48 -21.13
C ASP A 65 -4.10 6.18 -20.54
N ILE A 66 -4.60 6.24 -19.29
CA ILE A 66 -5.22 5.09 -18.61
C ILE A 66 -6.55 4.72 -19.28
N ASP A 67 -7.41 5.70 -19.59
CA ASP A 67 -8.70 5.44 -20.22
C ASP A 67 -8.51 4.79 -21.61
N ASP A 68 -7.48 5.22 -22.39
CA ASP A 68 -7.13 4.64 -23.69
C ASP A 68 -6.60 3.20 -23.57
N GLU A 69 -5.78 2.89 -22.56
CA GLU A 69 -5.31 1.53 -22.26
C GLU A 69 -6.48 0.60 -21.92
N VAL A 70 -7.41 1.07 -21.08
CA VAL A 70 -8.59 0.29 -20.67
C VAL A 70 -9.50 -0.04 -21.86
N ILE A 71 -9.73 0.92 -22.76
CA ILE A 71 -10.55 0.70 -23.97
C ILE A 71 -9.90 -0.36 -24.88
N GLN A 72 -8.58 -0.29 -25.07
CA GLN A 72 -7.86 -1.27 -25.88
C GLN A 72 -7.95 -2.69 -25.29
N GLU A 73 -7.78 -2.82 -23.97
CA GLU A 73 -7.94 -4.11 -23.28
C GLU A 73 -9.36 -4.69 -23.45
N GLU A 74 -10.40 -3.86 -23.37
CA GLU A 74 -11.79 -4.29 -23.58
C GLU A 74 -12.05 -4.74 -25.03
N GLU A 75 -11.54 -4.02 -26.02
CA GLU A 75 -11.66 -4.38 -27.45
C GLU A 75 -10.95 -5.71 -27.74
N GLU A 76 -9.73 -5.90 -27.24
CA GLU A 76 -8.98 -7.15 -27.39
C GLU A 76 -9.70 -8.34 -26.75
N ALA A 77 -10.23 -8.16 -25.53
CA ALA A 77 -10.99 -9.19 -24.84
C ALA A 77 -12.29 -9.57 -25.58
N ALA A 78 -12.99 -8.59 -26.16
CA ALA A 78 -14.20 -8.82 -26.94
C ALA A 78 -13.92 -9.58 -28.25
N GLU A 79 -12.87 -9.20 -28.98
CA GLU A 79 -12.45 -9.91 -30.20
C GLU A 79 -12.05 -11.36 -29.91
N GLN A 80 -11.33 -11.59 -28.82
CA GLN A 80 -10.88 -12.92 -28.43
C GLN A 80 -12.06 -13.81 -28.02
N SER A 81 -13.09 -13.25 -27.39
CA SER A 81 -14.34 -13.95 -27.07
C SER A 81 -15.11 -14.38 -28.33
N LEU A 82 -15.12 -13.55 -29.37
CA LEU A 82 -15.76 -13.86 -30.65
C LEU A 82 -14.99 -14.94 -31.44
N LYS A 83 -13.65 -14.93 -31.39
CA LYS A 83 -12.80 -15.95 -32.04
C LYS A 83 -12.89 -17.34 -31.37
N ASN A 84 -13.26 -17.38 -30.09
CA ASN A 84 -13.37 -18.63 -29.31
C ASN A 84 -14.79 -19.24 -29.29
N LYS A 85 -15.76 -18.64 -29.99
CA LYS A 85 -17.09 -19.20 -30.25
C LYS A 85 -17.15 -19.82 -31.64
#